data_AF-A0A381SAB5-F1
#
_entry.id   AF-A0A381SAB5-F1
#
_cell.length_a   1.000
_cell.length_b   1.000
_cell.length_c   1.000
_cell.angle_alpha   90.00
_cell.angle_beta   90.00
_cell.angle_gamma   90.00
#
_symmetry.space_group_name_H-M   'P 1'
#
loop_
_entity.id
_entity.type
_entity.pdbx_description
1 polymer ?
#
loop_
_entity_poly.entity_id
_entity_poly.type
_entity_poly.pdbx_seq_one_letter_code
_entity_poly.pdbx_strand_id
1 'polypeptide(L)'
;MTNGILSTLFPFAGWSEDRTKELTITSGTDPILPTSFRIGDTATAALSATGLAVSDLWESRTGRRQQVTVDARRATASLRSGKYMQMDGAGLSTERNTVMGVYPTKDGRWSYLHCNFPNHRAAALNVLGVSEDR
;
A
#
# COMPACT_ATOMS: atom_id res chain seq x y z
N MET A 1 10.32 -17.17 -9.10
CA MET A 1 9.34 -16.85 -10.16
C MET A 1 9.25 -15.34 -10.24
N THR A 2 9.60 -14.78 -11.40
CA THR A 2 9.57 -13.33 -11.65
C THR A 2 8.13 -12.85 -11.60
N ASN A 3 7.85 -11.87 -10.74
CA ASN A 3 6.52 -11.32 -10.57
C ASN A 3 6.10 -10.61 -11.87
N GLY A 4 5.11 -11.12 -12.61
CA GLY A 4 4.66 -10.49 -13.87
C GLY A 4 4.22 -9.04 -13.71
N ILE A 5 3.84 -8.62 -12.50
CA ILE A 5 3.56 -7.22 -12.15
C ILE A 5 4.83 -6.38 -12.14
N LEU A 6 5.98 -6.93 -11.74
CA LEU A 6 7.25 -6.20 -11.77
C LEU A 6 7.70 -5.93 -13.22
N SER A 7 7.53 -6.88 -14.13
CA SER A 7 7.90 -6.70 -15.54
C SER A 7 7.15 -5.54 -16.20
N THR A 8 5.93 -5.22 -15.76
CA THR A 8 5.19 -4.06 -16.29
C THR A 8 5.81 -2.72 -15.88
N LEU A 9 6.66 -2.70 -14.84
CA LEU A 9 7.34 -1.49 -14.37
C LEU A 9 8.61 -1.16 -15.16
N PHE A 10 9.22 -2.14 -15.83
CA PHE A 10 10.52 -1.98 -16.48
C PHE A 10 10.56 -0.95 -17.62
N PRO A 11 9.54 -0.88 -18.51
CA PRO A 11 9.54 0.13 -19.57
C PRO A 11 9.59 1.56 -19.03
N PHE A 12 8.96 1.83 -17.88
CA PHE A 12 8.97 3.16 -17.26
C PHE A 12 10.33 3.54 -16.67
N ALA A 13 11.15 2.53 -16.32
CA ALA A 13 12.49 2.72 -15.76
C ALA A 13 13.61 2.60 -16.81
N GLY A 14 13.28 2.30 -18.07
CA GLY A 14 14.28 2.04 -19.12
C GLY A 14 15.09 0.76 -18.89
N TRP A 15 14.56 -0.18 -18.11
CA TRP A 15 15.24 -1.43 -17.75
C TRP A 15 14.93 -2.56 -18.72
N SER A 16 15.91 -3.43 -18.95
CA SER A 16 15.69 -4.73 -19.58
C SER A 16 15.34 -5.80 -18.53
N GLU A 17 14.85 -6.95 -18.99
CA GLU A 17 14.54 -8.06 -18.08
C GLU A 17 15.76 -8.59 -17.32
N ASP A 18 16.98 -8.36 -17.83
CA ASP A 18 18.23 -8.76 -17.17
C ASP A 18 18.38 -8.15 -15.77
N ARG A 19 17.69 -7.03 -15.50
CA ARG A 19 17.67 -6.39 -14.18
C ARG A 19 17.09 -7.29 -13.07
N THR A 20 16.31 -8.29 -13.44
CA THR A 20 15.80 -9.29 -12.48
C THR A 20 16.89 -10.20 -11.92
N LYS A 21 18.05 -10.32 -12.59
CA LYS A 21 19.19 -11.13 -12.11
C LYS A 21 19.81 -10.59 -10.82
N GLU A 22 19.59 -9.30 -10.54
CA GLU A 22 20.07 -8.61 -9.35
C GLU A 22 19.03 -8.57 -8.23
N LEU A 23 17.88 -9.24 -8.44
CA LEU A 23 16.76 -9.22 -7.53
C LEU A 23 16.45 -10.64 -7.03
N THR A 24 16.39 -10.78 -5.71
CA THR A 24 15.87 -11.98 -5.04
C THR A 24 14.58 -11.64 -4.31
N ILE A 25 13.50 -12.38 -4.61
CA ILE A 25 12.23 -12.27 -3.87
C ILE A 25 12.05 -13.50 -2.97
N THR A 26 11.74 -13.29 -1.70
CA THR A 26 11.56 -14.35 -0.69
C THR A 26 10.14 -14.36 -0.10
N SER A 27 9.81 -15.43 0.64
CA SER A 27 8.63 -15.53 1.52
C SER A 27 7.24 -15.60 0.85
N GLY A 28 7.16 -16.08 -0.39
CA GLY A 28 5.92 -16.52 -1.03
C GLY A 28 5.25 -15.49 -1.95
N THR A 29 4.04 -15.80 -2.40
CA THR A 29 3.19 -14.97 -3.27
C THR A 29 1.82 -14.77 -2.60
N ASP A 30 0.99 -13.90 -3.17
CA ASP A 30 -0.37 -13.72 -2.67
C ASP A 30 -1.24 -14.99 -2.70
N PRO A 31 -2.30 -15.05 -1.85
CA PRO A 31 -2.66 -14.02 -0.86
C PRO A 31 -1.87 -14.14 0.45
N ILE A 32 -1.23 -13.05 0.87
CA ILE A 32 -0.62 -12.94 2.22
C ILE A 32 -1.62 -12.37 3.24
N LEU A 33 -2.56 -11.55 2.79
CA LEU A 33 -3.66 -11.00 3.59
C LEU A 33 -5.01 -11.47 3.01
N PRO A 34 -6.08 -11.59 3.82
CA PRO A 34 -7.38 -12.07 3.38
C PRO A 34 -8.13 -10.99 2.59
N THR A 35 -7.69 -10.76 1.36
CA THR A 35 -8.29 -9.81 0.40
C THR A 35 -8.39 -10.45 -0.97
N SER A 36 -9.37 -10.04 -1.77
CA SER A 36 -9.55 -10.49 -3.15
C SER A 36 -8.52 -9.89 -4.11
N PHE A 37 -7.69 -8.95 -3.64
CA PHE A 37 -6.69 -8.25 -4.45
C PHE A 37 -5.27 -8.80 -4.19
N ARG A 38 -4.44 -8.84 -5.24
CA ARG A 38 -3.02 -9.26 -5.16
C ARG A 38 -2.10 -8.15 -4.61
N ILE A 39 -2.42 -7.66 -3.42
CA ILE A 39 -1.71 -6.52 -2.81
C ILE A 39 -0.27 -6.86 -2.37
N GLY A 40 0.01 -8.09 -1.99
CA GLY A 40 1.36 -8.53 -1.61
C GLY A 40 2.29 -8.60 -2.82
N ASP A 41 1.80 -9.12 -3.94
CA ASP A 41 2.54 -9.14 -5.19
C ASP A 41 2.74 -7.71 -5.73
N THR A 42 1.74 -6.83 -5.65
CA THR A 42 1.88 -5.42 -6.03
C THR A 42 2.91 -4.69 -5.16
N ALA A 43 2.85 -4.86 -3.83
CA ALA A 43 3.82 -4.25 -2.91
C ALA A 43 5.24 -4.76 -3.16
N THR A 44 5.37 -6.08 -3.38
CA THR A 44 6.66 -6.71 -3.69
C THR A 44 7.24 -6.17 -4.99
N ALA A 45 6.43 -6.02 -6.05
CA ALA A 45 6.86 -5.43 -7.31
C ALA A 45 7.32 -3.97 -7.14
N ALA A 46 6.52 -3.13 -6.47
CA ALA A 46 6.85 -1.73 -6.25
C ALA A 46 8.15 -1.55 -5.44
N LEU A 47 8.32 -2.31 -4.36
CA LEU A 47 9.53 -2.26 -3.54
C LEU A 47 10.74 -2.87 -4.25
N SER A 48 10.55 -3.90 -5.08
CA SER A 48 11.63 -4.46 -5.90
C SER A 48 12.13 -3.46 -6.94
N ALA A 49 11.21 -2.79 -7.65
CA ALA A 49 11.57 -1.72 -8.57
C ALA A 49 12.28 -0.58 -7.83
N THR A 50 11.77 -0.16 -6.68
CA THR A 50 12.42 0.88 -5.85
C THR A 50 13.83 0.46 -5.45
N GLY A 51 14.03 -0.77 -4.99
CA GLY A 51 15.34 -1.30 -4.61
C GLY A 51 16.34 -1.34 -5.77
N LEU A 52 15.89 -1.75 -6.96
CA LEU A 52 16.70 -1.73 -8.18
C LEU A 52 17.11 -0.30 -8.57
N ALA A 53 16.18 0.67 -8.49
CA ALA A 53 16.50 2.08 -8.74
C ALA A 53 17.50 2.66 -7.72
N VAL A 54 17.38 2.26 -6.45
CA VAL A 54 18.37 2.62 -5.42
C VAL A 54 19.74 2.01 -5.74
N SER A 55 19.79 0.77 -6.25
CA SER A 55 21.04 0.13 -6.71
C SER A 55 21.68 0.92 -7.86
N ASP A 56 20.89 1.42 -8.81
CA ASP A 56 21.41 2.27 -9.92
C ASP A 56 21.97 3.59 -9.43
N LEU A 57 21.27 4.24 -8.49
CA LEU A 57 21.76 5.47 -7.87
C LEU A 57 23.07 5.22 -7.11
N TRP A 58 23.16 4.09 -6.40
CA TRP A 58 24.37 3.69 -5.70
C TRP A 58 25.54 3.43 -6.66
N GLU A 59 25.29 2.73 -7.77
CA GLU A 59 26.30 2.48 -8.81
C GLU A 59 26.77 3.79 -9.44
N SER A 60 25.85 4.70 -9.77
CA SER A 60 26.19 6.00 -10.37
C SER A 60 27.12 6.83 -9.46
N ARG A 61 27.02 6.65 -8.14
CA ARG A 61 27.85 7.38 -7.16
C ARG A 61 29.15 6.67 -6.80
N THR A 62 29.20 5.35 -6.88
CA THR A 62 30.29 4.55 -6.29
C THR A 62 31.00 3.62 -7.28
N GLY A 63 30.45 3.46 -8.48
CA GLY A 63 30.90 2.47 -9.47
C GLY A 63 30.62 1.02 -9.07
N ARG A 64 29.88 0.77 -7.98
CA ARG A 64 29.59 -0.56 -7.46
C ARG A 64 28.10 -0.85 -7.54
N ARG A 65 27.74 -2.05 -7.99
CA ARG A 65 26.35 -2.50 -8.02
C ARG A 65 25.98 -3.33 -6.79
N GLN A 66 24.69 -3.34 -6.42
CA GLN A 66 24.17 -4.11 -5.29
C GLN A 66 23.18 -5.19 -5.73
N GLN A 67 23.17 -6.30 -4.99
CA GLN A 67 22.10 -7.28 -5.01
C GLN A 67 20.94 -6.80 -4.14
N VAL A 68 19.72 -6.89 -4.63
CA VAL A 68 18.50 -6.44 -3.97
C VAL A 68 17.70 -7.66 -3.52
N THR A 69 17.32 -7.69 -2.24
CA THR A 69 16.43 -8.73 -1.72
C THR A 69 15.16 -8.11 -1.17
N VAL A 70 14.00 -8.59 -1.62
CA VAL A 70 12.69 -8.17 -1.13
C VAL A 70 11.94 -9.37 -0.58
N ASP A 71 11.54 -9.28 0.69
CA ASP A 71 10.70 -10.29 1.32
C ASP A 71 9.22 -9.93 1.13
N ALA A 72 8.45 -10.82 0.49
CA ALA A 72 7.05 -10.55 0.14
C ALA A 72 6.15 -10.35 1.37
N ARG A 73 6.43 -11.02 2.49
CA ARG A 73 5.68 -10.84 3.75
C ARG A 73 6.00 -9.49 4.38
N ARG A 74 7.26 -9.06 4.36
CA ARG A 74 7.66 -7.73 4.84
C ARG A 74 7.12 -6.62 3.94
N ALA A 75 7.17 -6.81 2.63
CA ALA A 75 6.55 -5.91 1.65
C ALA A 75 5.05 -5.76 1.92
N THR A 76 4.34 -6.88 2.14
CA THR A 76 2.91 -6.85 2.49
C THR A 76 2.66 -6.18 3.84
N ALA A 77 3.50 -6.42 4.85
CA ALA A 77 3.38 -5.79 6.16
C ALA A 77 3.53 -4.26 6.09
N SER A 78 4.33 -3.74 5.15
CA SER A 78 4.50 -2.29 4.95
C SER A 78 3.18 -1.58 4.60
N LEU A 79 2.24 -2.26 3.94
CA LEU A 79 0.90 -1.74 3.62
C LEU A 79 0.01 -1.53 4.86
N ARG A 80 0.44 -2.01 6.03
CA ARG A 80 -0.28 -1.91 7.30
C ARG A 80 0.54 -1.18 8.37
N SER A 81 1.54 -0.39 7.97
CA SER A 81 2.47 0.30 8.87
C SER A 81 1.77 1.03 10.02
N GLY A 82 0.67 1.75 9.74
CA GLY A 82 -0.13 2.44 10.76
C GLY A 82 -0.70 1.52 11.85
N LYS A 83 -1.01 0.26 11.52
CA LYS A 83 -1.48 -0.75 12.50
C LYS A 83 -0.38 -1.26 13.41
N TYR A 84 0.88 -1.16 12.99
CA TYR A 84 2.04 -1.57 13.76
C TYR A 84 2.71 -0.39 14.48
N MET A 85 2.19 0.82 14.29
CA MET A 85 2.75 2.03 14.90
C MET A 85 2.53 2.02 16.41
N GLN A 86 3.59 2.37 17.14
CA GLN A 86 3.58 2.56 18.58
C GLN A 86 4.08 3.96 18.90
N MET A 87 3.52 4.56 19.93
CA MET A 87 3.94 5.84 20.52
C MET A 87 4.05 5.63 22.02
N ASP A 88 5.21 5.95 22.59
CA ASP A 88 5.53 5.76 24.02
C ASP A 88 5.22 4.34 24.54
N GLY A 89 5.50 3.33 23.71
CA GLY A 89 5.27 1.92 24.04
C GLY A 89 3.81 1.45 23.95
N ALA A 90 2.88 2.32 23.56
CA ALA A 90 1.48 2.00 23.34
C ALA A 90 1.14 1.96 21.84
N GLY A 91 0.28 1.03 21.45
CA GLY A 91 -0.29 1.04 20.10
C GLY A 91 -1.17 2.27 19.87
N LEU A 92 -1.14 2.82 18.66
CA LEU A 92 -2.03 3.92 18.30
C LEU A 92 -3.45 3.42 18.02
N SER A 93 -4.45 4.17 18.47
CA SER A 93 -5.83 3.90 18.10
C SER A 93 -6.02 4.09 16.59
N THR A 94 -6.62 3.09 15.96
CA THR A 94 -7.07 3.16 14.55
C THR A 94 -8.59 3.32 14.48
N GLU A 95 -9.24 3.70 15.58
CA GLU A 95 -10.68 3.91 15.61
C GLU A 95 -11.07 5.04 14.65
N ARG A 96 -12.16 4.79 13.93
CA ARG A 96 -12.77 5.73 13.00
C ARG A 96 -14.02 6.29 13.68
N ASN A 97 -14.41 7.50 13.31
CA ASN A 97 -15.68 8.03 13.80
C ASN A 97 -16.83 7.11 13.34
N THR A 98 -17.84 6.93 14.20
CA THR A 98 -18.93 5.96 14.00
C THR A 98 -19.81 6.26 12.79
N VAL A 99 -19.88 7.51 12.33
CA VAL A 99 -20.62 7.89 11.11
C VAL A 99 -19.78 7.72 9.83
N MET A 100 -18.52 7.32 9.93
CA MET A 100 -17.72 6.99 8.75
C MET A 100 -18.11 5.60 8.24
N GLY A 101 -18.51 5.50 6.98
CA GLY A 101 -18.99 4.23 6.46
C GLY A 101 -19.49 4.26 5.04
N VAL A 102 -19.98 3.12 4.58
CA VAL A 102 -20.63 2.95 3.28
C VAL A 102 -22.13 2.85 3.51
N TYR A 103 -22.89 3.75 2.89
CA TYR A 103 -24.33 3.91 3.09
C TYR A 103 -25.09 3.62 1.80
N PRO A 104 -26.24 2.92 1.85
CA PRO A 104 -27.07 2.72 0.68
C PRO A 104 -27.77 4.01 0.28
N THR A 105 -27.91 4.24 -1.02
CA THR A 105 -28.66 5.36 -1.58
C THR A 105 -30.03 4.89 -2.09
N LYS A 106 -30.97 5.82 -2.28
CA LYS A 106 -32.34 5.52 -2.71
C LYS A 106 -32.42 4.74 -4.04
N ASP A 107 -31.46 4.93 -4.92
CA ASP A 107 -31.37 4.30 -6.24
C ASP A 107 -30.61 2.96 -6.23
N GLY A 108 -30.40 2.37 -5.05
CA GLY A 108 -29.73 1.06 -4.90
C GLY A 108 -28.22 1.10 -5.10
N ARG A 109 -27.62 2.30 -5.13
CA ARG A 109 -26.17 2.49 -5.14
C ARG A 109 -25.64 2.66 -3.71
N TRP A 110 -24.34 2.93 -3.60
CA TRP A 110 -23.64 3.09 -2.34
C TRP A 110 -22.81 4.37 -2.36
N SER A 111 -22.79 5.08 -1.24
CA SER A 111 -21.94 6.25 -1.01
C SER A 111 -21.03 6.01 0.18
N TYR A 112 -19.75 6.36 0.06
CA TYR A 112 -18.81 6.32 1.17
C TYR A 112 -18.67 7.70 1.81
N LEU A 113 -18.96 7.81 3.10
CA LEU A 113 -18.80 9.03 3.87
C LEU A 113 -17.47 8.99 4.66
N HIS A 114 -16.57 9.92 4.35
CA HIS A 114 -15.29 10.06 5.04
C HIS A 114 -15.36 11.14 6.14
N CYS A 115 -15.75 10.73 7.34
CA CYS A 115 -16.12 11.63 8.46
C CYS A 115 -15.19 11.56 9.68
N ASN A 116 -13.94 11.13 9.51
CA ASN A 116 -12.97 11.08 10.62
C ASN A 116 -12.57 12.47 11.13
N PHE A 117 -12.48 13.47 10.24
CA PHE A 117 -12.11 14.82 10.61
C PHE A 117 -13.35 15.66 10.96
N PRO A 118 -13.33 16.43 12.07
CA PRO A 118 -14.50 17.18 12.53
C PRO A 118 -15.12 18.11 11.48
N ASN A 119 -14.31 18.83 10.71
CA ASN A 119 -14.76 19.73 9.65
C ASN A 119 -15.44 18.98 8.48
N HIS A 120 -14.86 17.86 8.04
CA HIS A 120 -15.45 17.03 6.99
C HIS A 120 -16.76 16.38 7.46
N ARG A 121 -16.81 15.94 8.71
CA ARG A 121 -18.02 15.39 9.32
C ARG A 121 -19.14 16.42 9.42
N ALA A 122 -18.85 17.61 9.96
CA ALA A 122 -19.83 18.69 10.07
C ALA A 122 -20.39 19.09 8.69
N ALA A 123 -19.52 19.18 7.67
CA ALA A 123 -19.95 19.47 6.30
C ALA A 123 -20.88 18.37 5.74
N ALA A 124 -20.53 17.09 5.94
CA ALA A 124 -21.35 15.98 5.47
C ALA A 124 -22.73 15.96 6.15
N LEU A 125 -22.78 16.11 7.47
CA LEU A 125 -24.02 16.15 8.25
C LEU A 125 -24.91 17.34 7.86
N ASN A 126 -24.32 18.51 7.63
CA ASN A 126 -25.06 19.69 7.18
C ASN A 126 -25.68 19.50 5.79
N VAL A 127 -24.94 18.91 4.84
CA VAL A 127 -25.49 18.61 3.50
C VAL A 127 -26.62 17.58 3.57
N LEU A 128 -26.49 16.59 4.46
CA LEU A 128 -27.51 15.55 4.65
C LEU A 128 -28.70 16.04 5.49
N GLY A 129 -28.56 17.15 6.22
CA GLY A 129 -29.61 17.71 7.07
C GLY A 129 -29.94 16.84 8.29
N VAL A 130 -28.94 16.12 8.83
CA VAL A 130 -29.11 15.20 9.97
C VAL A 130 -28.13 15.52 11.09
N SER A 131 -28.51 15.19 12.33
CA SER A 131 -27.62 15.19 13.50
C SER A 131 -26.59 14.06 13.42
N GLU A 132 -25.53 14.14 14.25
CA GLU A 132 -24.54 13.06 14.42
C GLU A 132 -25.12 11.93 15.30
N ASP A 133 -26.22 11.34 14.82
CA ASP A 133 -26.89 10.22 15.49
C ASP A 133 -26.54 8.95 14.72
N ARG A 134 -26.29 7.86 15.44
CA ARG A 134 -25.87 6.60 14.82
C ARG A 134 -27.02 5.84 14.19
#